data_AF-A0A1B3M369-F1
#
_entry.id   AF-A0A1B3M369-F1
#
_cell.length_a   1.000
_cell.length_b   1.000
_cell.length_c   1.000
_cell.angle_alpha   90.00
_cell.angle_beta   90.00
_cell.angle_gamma   90.00
#
_symmetry.space_group_name_H-M   'P 1'
#
loop_
_entity.id
_entity.type
_entity.pdbx_description
1 polymer ?
#
loop_
_entity_poly.entity_id
_entity_poly.type
_entity_poly.pdbx_seq_one_letter_code
_entity_poly.pdbx_strand_id
1 'polypeptide(L)'
;MIAAPLSKLDQLKASKRKAGEASFFYHDHHFHQDAVKVLPGEYFVTADDMLVMTVLGSCIAACIYDPRVRVGGMNHFMLPDGGMDAGGRYGSFAMELLINEMMKLGARRETMQAKVFGGGQVMHTFTTMNVGERNTQFVLDYLQTERIAVISKDVLDIHPRKVCYFPATGKAMVKRLAHSHPETLETQERKSSASVVAKAITGGSVDLF
;
A
#
# COMPACT_ATOMS: atom_id res chain seq x y z
N MET A 1 34.92 -24.56 -2.76
CA MET A 1 33.65 -24.35 -3.49
C MET A 1 33.21 -22.92 -3.24
N ILE A 2 33.11 -22.10 -4.28
CA ILE A 2 32.60 -20.73 -4.17
C ILE A 2 31.08 -20.84 -4.20
N ALA A 3 30.39 -20.37 -3.16
CA ALA A 3 28.93 -20.38 -3.12
C ALA A 3 28.37 -19.57 -4.31
N ALA A 4 27.34 -20.09 -4.98
CA ALA A 4 26.66 -19.35 -6.03
C ALA A 4 26.11 -18.03 -5.46
N PRO A 5 26.15 -16.92 -6.21
CA PRO A 5 25.60 -15.66 -5.76
C PRO A 5 24.10 -15.82 -5.46
N LEU A 6 23.67 -15.29 -4.31
CA LEU A 6 22.26 -15.30 -3.89
C LEU A 6 21.38 -14.63 -4.96
N SER A 7 20.18 -15.18 -5.18
CA SER A 7 19.19 -14.53 -6.04
C SER A 7 18.83 -13.13 -5.51
N LYS A 8 18.33 -12.23 -6.37
CA LYS A 8 17.89 -10.89 -5.94
C LYS A 8 16.83 -10.97 -4.84
N LEU A 9 15.88 -11.90 -4.96
CA LEU A 9 14.86 -12.16 -3.96
C LEU A 9 15.45 -12.61 -2.61
N ASP A 10 16.46 -13.48 -2.61
CA ASP A 10 17.11 -13.91 -1.37
C ASP A 10 17.88 -12.77 -0.69
N GLN A 11 18.50 -11.89 -1.48
CA GLN A 11 19.14 -10.68 -0.97
C GLN A 11 18.11 -9.73 -0.33
N LEU A 12 16.95 -9.52 -0.97
CA LEU A 12 15.86 -8.72 -0.41
C LEU A 12 15.36 -9.30 0.92
N LYS A 13 15.18 -10.63 1.00
CA LYS A 13 14.75 -11.32 2.22
C LYS A 13 15.78 -11.26 3.35
N ALA A 14 17.07 -11.30 3.02
CA ALA A 14 18.14 -11.26 4.01
C ALA A 14 18.48 -9.84 4.51
N SER A 15 18.04 -8.81 3.79
CA SER A 15 18.41 -7.43 4.09
C SER A 15 17.68 -6.90 5.33
N LYS A 16 18.42 -6.28 6.25
CA LYS A 16 17.85 -5.60 7.43
C LYS A 16 16.86 -4.52 6.96
N ARG A 17 15.67 -4.51 7.57
CA ARG A 17 14.58 -3.57 7.24
C ARG A 17 14.56 -2.40 8.22
N LYS A 18 14.17 -1.22 7.73
CA LYS A 18 13.87 -0.05 8.57
C LYS A 18 12.52 -0.25 9.26
N ALA A 19 12.26 0.55 10.30
CA ALA A 19 10.96 0.52 10.97
C ALA A 19 9.84 0.88 9.98
N GLY A 20 8.81 0.03 9.90
CA GLY A 20 7.68 0.18 8.98
C GLY A 20 7.97 -0.19 7.53
N GLU A 21 9.18 -0.62 7.18
CA GLU A 21 9.50 -1.07 5.82
C GLU A 21 8.99 -2.51 5.60
N ALA A 22 8.27 -2.73 4.51
CA ALA A 22 7.71 -4.02 4.18
C ALA A 22 8.78 -5.10 4.02
N SER A 23 8.45 -6.31 4.46
CA SER A 23 9.40 -7.43 4.55
C SER A 23 8.90 -8.74 3.91
N PHE A 24 7.64 -8.78 3.45
CA PHE A 24 7.07 -9.98 2.86
C PHE A 24 7.34 -10.04 1.36
N PHE A 25 8.52 -10.55 1.01
CA PHE A 25 8.96 -10.72 -0.38
C PHE A 25 8.66 -12.11 -0.92
N TYR A 26 8.22 -12.18 -2.18
CA TYR A 26 7.93 -13.42 -2.89
C TYR A 26 8.09 -13.24 -4.40
N HIS A 27 8.13 -14.35 -5.14
CA HIS A 27 8.09 -14.31 -6.59
C HIS A 27 6.62 -14.39 -7.05
N ASP A 28 6.16 -13.39 -7.81
CA ASP A 28 4.81 -13.38 -8.35
C ASP A 28 4.78 -14.09 -9.71
N HIS A 29 4.06 -15.21 -9.78
CA HIS A 29 4.00 -16.03 -11.00
C HIS A 29 3.13 -15.43 -12.12
N HIS A 30 2.22 -14.51 -11.80
CA HIS A 30 1.37 -13.89 -12.82
C HIS A 30 2.12 -12.78 -13.56
N PHE A 31 2.89 -11.98 -12.82
CA PHE A 31 3.71 -10.92 -13.40
C PHE A 31 5.14 -11.37 -13.77
N HIS A 32 5.55 -12.58 -13.36
CA HIS A 32 6.91 -13.10 -13.53
C HIS A 32 7.98 -12.14 -12.98
N GLN A 33 7.68 -11.50 -11.85
CA GLN A 33 8.54 -10.52 -11.20
C GLN A 33 8.65 -10.79 -9.69
N ASP A 34 9.78 -10.41 -9.11
CA ASP A 34 9.89 -10.33 -7.66
C ASP A 34 8.93 -9.28 -7.12
N ALA A 35 8.34 -9.55 -5.96
CA ALA A 35 7.31 -8.73 -5.38
C ALA A 35 7.48 -8.58 -3.88
N VAL A 36 6.93 -7.49 -3.35
CA VAL A 36 6.75 -7.27 -1.91
C VAL A 36 5.30 -6.93 -1.62
N LYS A 37 4.75 -7.53 -0.55
CA LYS A 37 3.44 -7.15 -0.03
C LYS A 37 3.63 -6.08 1.04
N VAL A 38 2.95 -4.95 0.86
CA VAL A 38 2.87 -3.88 1.86
C VAL A 38 1.61 -4.11 2.69
N LEU A 39 1.78 -4.39 3.97
CA LEU A 39 0.71 -4.60 4.94
C LEU A 39 0.28 -3.27 5.59
N PRO A 40 -0.88 -3.24 6.27
CA PRO A 40 -1.31 -2.04 6.97
C PRO A 40 -0.27 -1.53 7.96
N GLY A 41 0.10 -0.27 7.83
CA GLY A 41 1.15 0.36 8.64
C GLY A 41 2.55 0.32 8.03
N GLU A 42 2.70 -0.30 6.86
CA GLU A 42 3.99 -0.45 6.18
C GLU A 42 4.13 0.51 4.98
N TYR A 43 5.37 0.66 4.54
CA TYR A 43 5.74 1.30 3.28
C TYR A 43 6.87 0.53 2.59
N PHE A 44 7.08 0.79 1.31
CA PHE A 44 8.24 0.30 0.58
C PHE A 44 8.65 1.28 -0.51
N VAL A 45 9.95 1.50 -0.68
CA VAL A 45 10.53 2.39 -1.70
C VAL A 45 11.64 1.65 -2.42
N THR A 46 11.68 1.74 -3.75
CA THR A 46 12.75 1.15 -4.55
C THR A 46 12.89 1.82 -5.92
N ALA A 47 14.07 1.66 -6.52
CA ALA A 47 14.33 1.92 -7.94
C ALA A 47 14.35 0.62 -8.78
N ASP A 48 14.27 -0.53 -8.11
CA ASP A 48 14.32 -1.83 -8.76
C ASP A 48 13.05 -2.11 -9.57
N ASP A 49 13.22 -2.85 -10.67
CA ASP A 49 12.11 -3.43 -11.43
C ASP A 49 11.50 -4.61 -10.66
N MET A 50 10.56 -4.30 -9.79
CA MET A 50 9.83 -5.25 -8.95
C MET A 50 8.41 -4.74 -8.67
N LEU A 51 7.56 -5.63 -8.18
CA LEU A 51 6.15 -5.33 -7.92
C LEU A 51 5.92 -5.02 -6.43
N VAL A 52 5.12 -3.99 -6.16
CA VAL A 52 4.67 -3.66 -4.80
C VAL A 52 3.17 -3.85 -4.76
N MET A 53 2.69 -4.70 -3.85
CA MET A 53 1.30 -5.13 -3.80
C MET A 53 0.63 -4.86 -2.46
N THR A 54 -0.65 -4.51 -2.51
CA THR A 54 -1.48 -4.45 -1.31
C THR A 54 -2.96 -4.68 -1.61
N VAL A 55 -3.76 -4.88 -0.57
CA VAL A 55 -5.22 -4.99 -0.64
C VAL A 55 -5.82 -3.95 0.30
N LEU A 56 -6.78 -3.20 -0.20
CA LEU A 56 -7.36 -2.04 0.47
C LEU A 56 -8.86 -2.20 0.64
N GLY A 57 -9.33 -1.91 1.85
CA GLY A 57 -10.71 -1.55 2.16
C GLY A 57 -10.82 -0.04 2.35
N SER A 58 -11.18 0.40 3.57
CA SER A 58 -11.26 1.83 3.94
C SER A 58 -9.90 2.53 4.12
N CYS A 59 -8.83 1.74 4.23
CA CYS A 59 -7.45 2.21 4.21
C CYS A 59 -7.04 2.79 2.86
N ILE A 60 -5.94 3.53 2.83
CA ILE A 60 -5.41 4.18 1.63
C ILE A 60 -3.98 3.70 1.36
N ALA A 61 -3.67 3.54 0.07
CA ALA A 61 -2.30 3.51 -0.41
C ALA A 61 -2.02 4.74 -1.28
N ALA A 62 -0.96 5.46 -0.94
CA ALA A 62 -0.35 6.44 -1.84
C ALA A 62 0.82 5.75 -2.56
N CYS A 63 0.76 5.73 -3.89
CA CYS A 63 1.84 5.31 -4.77
C CYS A 63 2.51 6.56 -5.34
N ILE A 64 3.77 6.82 -4.98
CA ILE A 64 4.51 7.99 -5.43
C ILE A 64 5.63 7.55 -6.37
N TYR A 65 5.84 8.31 -7.43
CA TYR A 65 6.86 8.07 -8.44
C TYR A 65 7.58 9.37 -8.79
N ASP A 66 8.90 9.33 -8.88
CA ASP A 66 9.69 10.39 -9.50
C ASP A 66 10.24 9.90 -10.85
N PRO A 67 9.77 10.45 -11.99
CA PRO A 67 10.21 10.03 -13.31
C PRO A 67 11.65 10.44 -13.65
N ARG A 68 12.24 11.41 -12.93
CA ARG A 68 13.60 11.89 -13.23
C ARG A 68 14.66 10.91 -12.75
N VAL A 69 14.47 10.37 -11.55
CA VAL A 69 15.38 9.40 -10.94
C VAL A 69 14.87 7.96 -11.02
N ARG A 70 13.64 7.76 -11.53
CA ARG A 70 12.98 6.45 -11.68
C ARG A 70 12.86 5.69 -10.35
N VAL A 71 12.57 6.43 -9.29
CA VAL A 71 12.32 5.89 -7.95
C VAL A 71 10.83 5.96 -7.68
N GLY A 72 10.28 4.90 -7.10
CA GLY A 72 8.91 4.94 -6.60
C GLY A 72 8.77 4.24 -5.27
N GLY A 73 7.63 4.45 -4.64
CA GLY A 73 7.24 3.72 -3.46
C GLY A 73 5.75 3.74 -3.22
N MET A 74 5.32 2.89 -2.29
CA MET A 74 3.93 2.78 -1.87
C MET A 74 3.86 2.64 -0.36
N ASN A 75 2.90 3.31 0.27
CA ASN A 75 2.54 3.08 1.66
C ASN A 75 1.15 2.43 1.78
N HIS A 76 0.79 2.02 3.00
CA HIS A 76 -0.55 1.58 3.35
C HIS A 76 -0.90 2.10 4.75
N PHE A 77 -1.67 3.19 4.83
CA PHE A 77 -2.13 3.74 6.12
C PHE A 77 -3.62 3.48 6.35
N MET A 78 -4.01 3.46 7.62
CA MET A 78 -5.37 3.11 8.04
C MET A 78 -6.19 4.31 8.54
N LEU A 79 -5.54 5.34 9.09
CA LEU A 79 -6.18 6.49 9.71
C LEU A 79 -5.45 7.79 9.32
N PRO A 80 -6.10 8.96 9.35
CA PRO A 80 -5.48 10.19 8.86
C PRO A 80 -4.37 10.71 9.80
N ASP A 81 -4.64 10.79 11.10
CA ASP A 81 -3.70 11.29 12.11
C ASP A 81 -3.89 10.55 13.45
N GLY A 82 -2.81 10.45 14.22
CA GLY A 82 -2.73 9.71 15.48
C GLY A 82 -2.14 10.52 16.65
N GLY A 83 -1.87 11.81 16.46
CA GLY A 83 -1.20 12.63 17.47
C GLY A 83 0.29 12.28 17.65
N MET A 84 0.88 12.63 18.80
CA MET A 84 2.34 12.59 19.01
C MET A 84 2.99 11.20 19.02
N ASP A 85 2.21 10.11 19.08
CA ASP A 85 2.72 8.73 19.13
C ASP A 85 2.33 7.91 17.87
N ALA A 86 2.18 8.62 16.76
CA ALA A 86 1.63 8.08 15.51
C ALA A 86 2.70 7.33 14.69
N GLY A 87 2.67 5.99 14.74
CA GLY A 87 3.46 5.13 13.83
C GLY A 87 2.85 5.01 12.41
N GLY A 88 3.40 4.08 11.60
CA GLY A 88 3.05 3.87 10.17
C GLY A 88 1.58 3.64 9.82
N ARG A 89 0.73 3.41 10.81
CA ARG A 89 -0.72 3.24 10.66
C ARG A 89 -1.44 4.55 10.35
N TYR A 90 -0.83 5.70 10.67
CA TYR A 90 -1.39 7.02 10.46
C TYR A 90 -0.80 7.68 9.21
N GLY A 91 -1.66 8.38 8.47
CA GLY A 91 -1.35 8.94 7.17
C GLY A 91 -0.24 9.98 7.22
N SER A 92 -0.21 10.85 8.24
CA SER A 92 0.84 11.86 8.42
C SER A 92 2.23 11.23 8.44
N PHE A 93 2.44 10.26 9.33
CA PHE A 93 3.71 9.55 9.47
C PHE A 93 4.02 8.65 8.27
N ALA A 94 3.02 7.94 7.72
CA ALA A 94 3.22 7.06 6.57
C ALA A 94 3.60 7.82 5.28
N MET A 95 3.03 9.00 5.06
CA MET A 95 3.38 9.87 3.93
C MET A 95 4.77 10.47 4.10
N GLU A 96 5.09 10.94 5.32
CA GLU A 96 6.40 11.48 5.63
C GLU A 96 7.52 10.44 5.44
N LEU A 97 7.35 9.23 5.97
CA LEU A 97 8.32 8.14 5.77
C LEU A 97 8.53 7.83 4.29
N LEU A 98 7.44 7.70 3.54
CA LEU A 98 7.48 7.39 2.11
C LEU A 98 8.27 8.45 1.32
N ILE A 99 7.92 9.73 1.49
CA ILE A 99 8.55 10.84 0.77
C ILE A 99 10.02 10.97 1.18
N ASN A 100 10.34 10.89 2.47
CA ASN A 100 11.72 11.01 2.95
C ASN A 100 12.60 9.87 2.43
N GLU A 101 12.08 8.64 2.35
CA GLU A 101 12.82 7.51 1.78
C GLU A 101 13.02 7.64 0.27
N MET A 102 12.03 8.16 -0.46
CA MET A 102 12.22 8.50 -1.87
C MET A 102 13.30 9.58 -2.07
N MET A 103 13.31 10.61 -1.23
CA MET A 103 14.31 11.69 -1.31
C MET A 103 15.72 11.20 -1.02
N LYS A 104 15.89 10.23 -0.12
CA LYS A 104 17.20 9.58 0.12
C LYS A 104 17.74 8.85 -1.11
N LEU A 105 16.87 8.45 -2.04
CA LEU A 105 17.23 7.88 -3.33
C LEU A 105 17.31 8.93 -4.46
N GLY A 106 17.31 10.22 -4.11
CA GLY A 106 17.51 11.33 -5.04
C GLY A 106 16.24 11.93 -5.64
N ALA A 107 15.06 11.44 -5.26
CA ALA A 107 13.80 12.01 -5.72
C ALA A 107 13.59 13.43 -5.16
N ARG A 108 12.83 14.25 -5.88
CA ARG A 108 12.48 15.61 -5.45
C ARG A 108 10.97 15.80 -5.48
N ARG A 109 10.45 16.51 -4.48
CA ARG A 109 8.99 16.72 -4.33
C ARG A 109 8.39 17.35 -5.59
N GLU A 110 9.11 18.30 -6.18
CA GLU A 110 8.69 19.03 -7.38
C GLU A 110 8.52 18.13 -8.62
N THR A 111 9.16 16.98 -8.65
CA THR A 111 9.11 16.01 -9.76
C THR A 111 8.27 14.78 -9.44
N MET A 112 7.91 14.58 -8.17
CA MET A 112 7.06 13.48 -7.73
C MET A 112 5.63 13.59 -8.29
N GLN A 113 5.07 12.43 -8.60
CA GLN A 113 3.70 12.24 -9.04
C GLN A 113 3.05 11.16 -8.17
N ALA A 114 1.82 11.40 -7.74
CA ALA A 114 1.09 10.49 -6.87
C ALA A 114 -0.10 9.83 -7.57
N LYS A 115 -0.32 8.56 -7.25
CA LYS A 115 -1.55 7.82 -7.52
C LYS A 115 -2.13 7.32 -6.20
N VAL A 116 -3.42 7.52 -5.99
CA VAL A 116 -4.08 7.23 -4.72
C VAL A 116 -5.15 6.15 -4.90
N PHE A 117 -5.14 5.15 -4.04
CA PHE A 117 -6.06 4.01 -4.11
C PHE A 117 -6.64 3.69 -2.74
N GLY A 118 -7.85 3.12 -2.70
CA GLY A 118 -8.47 2.59 -1.48
C GLY A 118 -9.69 3.40 -1.02
N GLY A 119 -9.83 3.62 0.29
CA GLY A 119 -10.95 4.38 0.85
C GLY A 119 -12.32 3.73 0.66
N GLY A 120 -12.35 2.44 0.29
CA GLY A 120 -13.57 1.69 0.00
C GLY A 120 -14.44 1.45 1.23
N GLN A 121 -15.75 1.50 1.01
CA GLN A 121 -16.78 1.26 2.01
C GLN A 121 -17.13 -0.23 2.06
N VAL A 122 -16.23 -1.02 2.64
CA VAL A 122 -16.35 -2.50 2.72
C VAL A 122 -17.35 -3.00 3.77
N MET A 123 -17.96 -2.11 4.55
CA MET A 123 -18.99 -2.43 5.55
C MET A 123 -20.06 -1.33 5.58
N HIS A 124 -21.32 -1.72 5.71
CA HIS A 124 -22.51 -0.84 5.76
C HIS A 124 -22.75 -0.19 7.14
N THR A 125 -21.76 -0.16 8.03
CA THR A 125 -21.88 0.52 9.31
C THR A 125 -21.54 2.00 9.13
N PHE A 126 -22.34 2.91 9.70
CA PHE A 126 -22.11 4.37 9.63
C PHE A 126 -20.67 4.79 10.01
N THR A 127 -19.97 4.00 10.83
CA THR A 127 -18.59 4.25 11.26
C THR A 127 -17.55 4.02 10.16
N THR A 128 -17.74 3.05 9.26
CA THR A 128 -16.79 2.74 8.18
C THR A 128 -16.92 3.70 6.99
N MET A 129 -18.12 4.22 6.71
CA MET A 129 -18.33 5.30 5.72
C MET A 129 -17.43 6.50 6.03
N ASN A 130 -17.35 6.90 7.30
CA ASN A 130 -16.59 8.08 7.73
C ASN A 130 -15.07 7.86 7.65
N VAL A 131 -14.57 6.61 7.74
CA VAL A 131 -13.11 6.35 7.70
C VAL A 131 -12.55 6.51 6.29
N GLY A 132 -13.17 5.89 5.29
CA GLY A 132 -12.68 5.94 3.90
C GLY A 132 -12.67 7.36 3.34
N GLU A 133 -13.71 8.13 3.61
CA GLU A 133 -13.81 9.55 3.22
C GLU A 133 -12.76 10.41 3.91
N ARG A 134 -12.60 10.28 5.25
CA ARG A 134 -11.56 11.02 5.98
C ARG A 134 -10.15 10.69 5.51
N ASN A 135 -9.85 9.42 5.27
CA ASN A 135 -8.54 8.99 4.77
C ASN A 135 -8.28 9.56 3.37
N THR A 136 -9.29 9.54 2.51
CA THR A 136 -9.21 10.09 1.15
C THR A 136 -9.00 11.60 1.18
N GLN A 137 -9.77 12.32 2.01
CA GLN A 137 -9.62 13.77 2.14
C GLN A 137 -8.22 14.12 2.65
N PHE A 138 -7.79 13.45 3.73
CA PHE A 138 -6.48 13.64 4.33
C PHE A 138 -5.34 13.49 3.31
N VAL A 139 -5.30 12.40 2.53
CA VAL A 139 -4.18 12.16 1.61
C VAL A 139 -4.15 13.17 0.46
N LEU A 140 -5.32 13.63 0.00
CA LEU A 140 -5.41 14.65 -1.03
C LEU A 140 -4.91 16.01 -0.52
N ASP A 141 -5.31 16.40 0.69
CA ASP A 141 -4.86 17.64 1.32
C ASP A 141 -3.36 17.61 1.63
N TYR A 142 -2.86 16.47 2.11
CA TYR A 142 -1.43 16.26 2.36
C TYR A 142 -0.63 16.42 1.06
N LEU A 143 -1.02 15.72 -0.01
CA LEU A 143 -0.33 15.79 -1.31
C LEU A 143 -0.39 17.20 -1.91
N GLN A 144 -1.51 17.90 -1.76
CA GLN A 144 -1.63 19.29 -2.18
C GLN A 144 -0.68 20.21 -1.39
N THR A 145 -0.61 20.03 -0.07
CA THR A 145 0.28 20.80 0.81
C THR A 145 1.75 20.58 0.46
N GLU A 146 2.14 19.33 0.21
CA GLU A 146 3.49 18.95 -0.23
C GLU A 146 3.78 19.29 -1.70
N ARG A 147 2.79 19.83 -2.42
CA ARG A 147 2.86 20.19 -3.86
C ARG A 147 3.21 19.00 -4.77
N ILE A 148 2.75 17.81 -4.41
CA ILE A 148 2.91 16.59 -5.21
C ILE A 148 1.64 16.39 -6.05
N ALA A 149 1.80 16.36 -7.37
CA ALA A 149 0.65 16.26 -8.29
C ALA A 149 -0.02 14.88 -8.21
N VAL A 150 -1.33 14.84 -7.97
CA VAL A 150 -2.14 13.63 -8.08
C VAL A 150 -2.52 13.40 -9.54
N ILE A 151 -1.88 12.43 -10.19
CA ILE A 151 -2.11 12.13 -11.62
C ILE A 151 -3.23 11.12 -11.86
N SER A 152 -3.61 10.35 -10.82
CA SER A 152 -4.71 9.38 -10.88
C SER A 152 -5.19 9.04 -9.49
N LYS A 153 -6.48 8.72 -9.35
CA LYS A 153 -7.04 8.16 -8.12
C LYS A 153 -8.18 7.18 -8.41
N ASP A 154 -8.22 6.07 -7.68
CA ASP A 154 -9.39 5.17 -7.59
C ASP A 154 -9.67 4.92 -6.12
N VAL A 155 -10.49 5.81 -5.56
CA VAL A 155 -10.81 5.90 -4.13
C VAL A 155 -12.31 5.77 -3.91
N LEU A 156 -12.73 5.56 -2.66
CA LEU A 156 -14.14 5.39 -2.28
C LEU A 156 -14.74 4.14 -2.93
N ASP A 157 -16.00 4.11 -3.36
CA ASP A 157 -16.69 2.89 -3.84
C ASP A 157 -16.90 1.83 -2.74
N ILE A 158 -17.78 0.86 -2.99
CA ILE A 158 -18.13 -0.21 -2.05
C ILE A 158 -17.20 -1.43 -2.16
N HIS A 159 -16.27 -1.44 -3.11
CA HIS A 159 -15.44 -2.60 -3.40
C HIS A 159 -14.06 -2.51 -2.75
N PRO A 160 -13.58 -3.58 -2.08
CA PRO A 160 -12.16 -3.70 -1.78
C PRO A 160 -11.35 -3.75 -3.07
N ARG A 161 -10.08 -3.36 -3.01
CA ARG A 161 -9.21 -3.26 -4.18
C ARG A 161 -7.87 -3.94 -3.93
N LYS A 162 -7.44 -4.79 -4.86
CA LYS A 162 -6.05 -5.22 -4.97
C LYS A 162 -5.30 -4.21 -5.84
N VAL A 163 -4.22 -3.65 -5.31
CA VAL A 163 -3.34 -2.72 -6.02
C VAL A 163 -2.02 -3.41 -6.31
N CYS A 164 -1.60 -3.34 -7.56
CA CYS A 164 -0.29 -3.79 -8.04
C CYS A 164 0.45 -2.57 -8.62
N TYR A 165 1.54 -2.15 -7.98
CA TYR A 165 2.29 -0.95 -8.31
C TYR A 165 3.71 -1.27 -8.76
N PHE A 166 4.17 -0.64 -9.84
CA PHE A 166 5.48 -0.83 -10.45
C PHE A 166 6.35 0.42 -10.20
N PRO A 167 7.19 0.45 -9.15
CA PRO A 167 7.89 1.66 -8.71
C PRO A 167 8.85 2.23 -9.73
N ALA A 168 9.52 1.38 -10.52
CA ALA A 168 10.48 1.78 -11.54
C ALA A 168 9.85 2.51 -12.76
N THR A 169 8.51 2.49 -12.88
CA THR A 169 7.77 3.11 -14.00
C THR A 169 6.62 4.01 -13.56
N GLY A 170 6.22 3.94 -12.28
CA GLY A 170 5.02 4.60 -11.78
C GLY A 170 3.70 3.99 -12.26
N LYS A 171 3.71 2.86 -12.99
CA LYS A 171 2.48 2.17 -13.42
C LYS A 171 1.77 1.58 -12.21
N ALA A 172 0.45 1.64 -12.21
CA ALA A 172 -0.40 1.01 -11.20
C ALA A 172 -1.54 0.27 -11.89
N MET A 173 -1.90 -0.90 -11.36
CA MET A 173 -3.04 -1.70 -11.79
C MET A 173 -3.92 -1.98 -10.58
N VAL A 174 -5.23 -1.89 -10.78
CA VAL A 174 -6.22 -2.06 -9.72
C VAL A 174 -7.23 -3.11 -10.15
N LYS A 175 -7.46 -4.11 -9.29
CA LYS A 175 -8.55 -5.07 -9.42
C LYS A 175 -9.53 -4.84 -8.28
N ARG A 176 -10.76 -4.44 -8.60
CA ARG A 176 -11.88 -4.41 -7.64
C ARG A 176 -12.24 -5.86 -7.31
N LEU A 177 -12.34 -6.16 -6.03
CA LEU A 177 -12.65 -7.48 -5.51
C LEU A 177 -14.16 -7.58 -5.22
N ALA A 178 -14.73 -8.77 -5.37
CA ALA A 178 -16.12 -9.00 -5.01
C ALA A 178 -16.36 -8.78 -3.52
N HIS A 179 -17.53 -8.25 -3.18
CA HIS A 179 -17.97 -8.13 -1.79
C HIS A 179 -18.36 -9.53 -1.29
N SER A 180 -17.72 -10.04 -0.23
CA SER A 180 -18.20 -11.24 0.44
C SER A 180 -19.55 -10.92 1.09
N HIS A 181 -20.56 -11.77 0.86
CA HIS A 181 -21.94 -11.52 1.30
C HIS A 181 -22.05 -11.18 2.80
N PRO A 182 -22.90 -10.20 3.18
CA PRO A 182 -22.96 -9.65 4.54
C PRO A 182 -23.45 -10.63 5.62
N GLU A 183 -24.18 -11.69 5.27
CA GLU A 183 -24.81 -12.59 6.26
C GLU A 183 -23.81 -13.42 7.09
N THR A 184 -22.57 -13.60 6.64
CA THR A 184 -21.57 -14.42 7.38
C THR A 184 -20.72 -13.61 8.37
N LEU A 185 -20.77 -12.27 8.33
CA LEU A 185 -19.85 -11.40 9.08
C LEU A 185 -20.40 -10.96 10.46
N GLU A 186 -21.72 -10.81 10.61
CA GLU A 186 -22.33 -10.37 11.88
C GLU A 186 -22.03 -11.31 13.06
N THR A 187 -21.82 -12.60 12.80
CA THR A 187 -21.53 -13.59 13.86
C THR A 187 -20.04 -13.60 14.27
N GLN A 188 -19.13 -13.07 13.43
CA GLN A 188 -17.69 -13.07 13.69
C GLN A 188 -17.17 -11.75 14.30
N GLU A 189 -17.93 -10.66 14.17
CA GLU A 189 -17.48 -9.29 14.45
C GLU A 189 -17.49 -8.84 15.92
N ARG A 190 -17.99 -9.66 16.85
CA ARG A 190 -17.67 -9.43 18.28
C ARG A 190 -16.18 -9.60 18.60
N LYS A 191 -15.36 -10.08 17.65
CA LYS A 191 -13.91 -10.25 17.84
C LYS A 191 -13.09 -9.66 16.68
N SER A 192 -12.64 -8.42 16.89
CA SER A 192 -11.46 -7.79 16.26
C SER A 192 -11.54 -7.45 14.75
N SER A 193 -11.57 -6.15 14.47
CA SER A 193 -11.45 -5.51 13.14
C SER A 193 -10.12 -5.78 12.42
N ALA A 194 -9.13 -6.40 13.08
CA ALA A 194 -7.88 -6.84 12.46
C ALA A 194 -7.98 -8.24 11.82
N SER A 195 -8.98 -9.04 12.20
CA SER A 195 -9.06 -10.46 11.81
C SER A 195 -9.57 -10.70 10.39
N VAL A 196 -10.47 -9.84 9.89
CA VAL A 196 -11.05 -9.96 8.53
C VAL A 196 -9.99 -9.72 7.46
N VAL A 197 -9.11 -8.73 7.69
CA VAL A 197 -7.96 -8.47 6.81
C VAL A 197 -6.91 -9.58 6.96
N ALA A 198 -6.64 -10.06 8.18
CA ALA A 198 -5.72 -11.18 8.40
C ALA A 198 -6.14 -12.46 7.66
N LYS A 199 -7.44 -12.77 7.57
CA LYS A 199 -7.94 -13.96 6.85
C LYS A 199 -7.78 -13.85 5.33
N ALA A 200 -7.95 -12.64 4.77
CA ALA A 200 -7.59 -12.36 3.38
C ALA A 200 -6.06 -12.33 3.13
N ILE A 201 -5.26 -12.19 4.19
CA ILE A 201 -3.79 -12.27 4.14
C ILE A 201 -3.29 -13.72 4.27
N THR A 202 -3.98 -14.60 5.01
CA THR A 202 -3.51 -15.96 5.34
C THR A 202 -4.20 -17.11 4.60
N GLY A 203 -5.30 -16.87 3.89
CA GLY A 203 -6.02 -17.92 3.17
C GLY A 203 -6.55 -17.44 1.84
N GLY A 204 -5.81 -17.72 0.77
CA GLY A 204 -6.30 -17.55 -0.59
C GLY A 204 -5.46 -18.42 -1.49
N SER A 205 -5.96 -19.63 -1.77
CA SER A 205 -5.56 -20.36 -2.97
C SER A 205 -5.55 -19.38 -4.13
N VAL A 206 -4.45 -19.37 -4.87
CA VAL A 206 -4.26 -18.52 -6.03
C VAL A 206 -5.28 -18.95 -7.08
N ASP A 207 -6.47 -18.37 -7.06
CA ASP A 207 -7.34 -18.40 -8.23
C ASP A 207 -6.73 -17.45 -9.26
N LEU A 208 -5.93 -18.07 -10.13
CA LEU A 208 -5.52 -17.54 -11.41
C LEU A 208 -6.78 -17.28 -12.25
N PHE A 209 -7.10 -16.00 -12.42
CA PHE A 209 -7.78 -15.50 -13.60
C PHE A 209 -6.81 -14.57 -14.31
#